data_AF-A0A023EH65-F1
#
_entry.id   AF-A0A023EH65-F1
#
_cell.length_a   1.000
_cell.length_b   1.000
_cell.length_c   1.000
_cell.angle_alpha   90.00
_cell.angle_beta   90.00
_cell.angle_gamma   90.00
#
_symmetry.space_group_name_H-M   'P 1'
#
loop_
_entity.id
_entity.type
_entity.pdbx_description
1 polymer ?
#
loop_
_entity_poly.entity_id
_entity_poly.type
_entity_poly.pdbx_seq_one_letter_code
_entity_poly.pdbx_strand_id
1 'polypeptide(L)'
;RHQFTEILQNPLHISEALVHRATQLKTTLRQLKRDQNRRRSPTRSERIRQVQRLIRQLDSQFRQISDQDLKKPVRVNGFTFPLSCEEGIERLELMVQRNPSIREQLVNYLCKRKSFSDSVEKCFGNFFTDEAMLRYNWRGLDRDQCPRKAMMNYSI
;
A
#
# COMPACT_ATOMS: atom_id res chain seq x y z
N ARG A 1 12.01 -29.53 23.42
CA ARG A 1 11.67 -30.55 22.40
C ARG A 1 10.29 -30.21 21.88
N HIS A 2 10.22 -29.92 20.59
CA HIS A 2 9.08 -29.77 19.67
C HIS A 2 7.66 -29.86 20.24
N GLN A 3 6.88 -28.78 20.07
CA GLN A 3 5.59 -28.78 19.38
C GLN A 3 4.98 -27.37 19.44
N PHE A 4 5.33 -26.53 18.47
CA PHE A 4 4.47 -25.40 18.04
C PHE A 4 4.43 -25.40 16.50
N THR A 5 4.37 -26.60 15.94
CA THR A 5 4.29 -26.91 14.51
C THR A 5 2.89 -27.41 14.18
N GLU A 6 1.86 -26.63 14.53
CA GLU A 6 0.48 -27.08 14.29
C GLU A 6 -0.53 -25.94 14.10
N ILE A 7 -0.13 -24.87 13.39
CA ILE A 7 -1.10 -23.94 12.80
C ILE A 7 -0.68 -23.64 11.36
N LEU A 8 -0.76 -24.68 10.52
CA LEU A 8 -0.85 -24.52 9.07
C LEU A 8 -2.23 -25.01 8.66
N GLN A 9 -3.21 -24.11 8.63
CA GLN A 9 -4.42 -24.19 7.80
C GLN A 9 -5.30 -22.92 7.97
N ASN A 10 -4.70 -21.74 7.80
CA ASN A 10 -5.48 -20.50 7.67
C ASN A 10 -4.79 -19.55 6.68
N PRO A 11 -5.47 -19.08 5.61
CA PRO A 11 -4.92 -18.10 4.66
C PRO A 11 -4.45 -16.80 5.33
N LEU A 12 -5.02 -16.48 6.49
CA LEU A 12 -4.76 -15.26 7.23
C LEU A 12 -3.32 -15.15 7.78
N HIS A 13 -2.72 -16.24 8.28
CA HIS A 13 -1.36 -16.18 8.88
C HIS A 13 -0.23 -16.11 7.83
N ILE A 14 -0.45 -16.66 6.64
CA ILE A 14 0.54 -16.59 5.55
C ILE A 14 0.64 -15.15 5.04
N SER A 15 -0.49 -14.43 4.99
CA SER A 15 -0.50 -13.02 4.64
C SER A 15 0.30 -12.17 5.64
N GLU A 16 0.18 -12.45 6.95
CA GLU A 16 0.89 -11.72 8.00
C GLU A 16 2.41 -11.94 7.94
N ALA A 17 2.87 -13.17 7.72
CA ALA A 17 4.29 -13.48 7.55
C ALA A 17 4.91 -12.77 6.33
N LEU A 18 4.16 -12.70 5.21
CA LEU A 18 4.58 -11.99 4.01
C LEU A 18 4.63 -10.47 4.24
N VAL A 19 3.65 -9.91 4.94
CA VAL A 19 3.60 -8.48 5.33
C VAL A 19 4.78 -8.13 6.24
N HIS A 20 5.07 -8.96 7.25
CA HIS A 20 6.19 -8.76 8.16
C HIS A 20 7.53 -8.79 7.40
N ARG A 21 7.72 -9.78 6.51
CA ARG A 21 8.94 -9.88 5.69
C ARG A 21 9.08 -8.71 4.72
N ALA A 22 7.99 -8.25 4.11
CA ALA A 22 8.00 -7.06 3.26
C ALA A 22 8.39 -5.80 4.04
N THR A 23 7.92 -5.67 5.28
CA THR A 23 8.27 -4.55 6.18
C THR A 23 9.76 -4.56 6.51
N GLN A 24 10.33 -5.72 6.87
CA GLN A 24 11.76 -5.85 7.10
C GLN A 24 12.59 -5.46 5.86
N LEU A 25 12.24 -5.98 4.69
CA LEU A 25 12.94 -5.65 3.42
C LEU A 25 12.84 -4.16 3.07
N LYS A 26 11.70 -3.51 3.33
CA LYS A 26 11.54 -2.06 3.16
C LYS A 26 12.43 -1.27 4.09
N THR A 27 12.54 -1.69 5.35
CA THR A 27 13.46 -1.07 6.33
C THR A 27 14.91 -1.21 5.90
N THR A 28 15.32 -2.40 5.46
CA THR A 28 16.65 -2.64 4.89
C THR A 28 16.89 -1.76 3.66
N LEU A 29 15.91 -1.64 2.76
CA LEU A 29 16.02 -0.79 1.57
C LEU A 29 16.20 0.70 1.94
N ARG A 30 15.48 1.18 2.97
CA ARG A 30 15.61 2.55 3.48
C ARG A 30 17.01 2.80 4.05
N GLN A 31 17.54 1.88 4.86
CA GLN A 31 18.91 1.94 5.36
C GLN A 31 19.92 1.93 4.21
N LEU A 32 19.74 1.02 3.24
CA LEU A 32 20.59 0.91 2.06
C LEU A 32 20.59 2.18 1.19
N LYS A 33 19.47 2.91 1.13
CA LYS A 33 19.37 4.20 0.44
C LYS A 33 19.93 5.38 1.23
N ARG A 34 19.81 5.39 2.57
CA ARG A 34 20.33 6.48 3.41
C ARG A 34 21.85 6.62 3.30
N ASP A 35 22.60 5.53 3.35
CA ASP A 35 24.08 5.64 3.24
C ASP A 35 24.57 5.77 1.78
N GLN A 36 23.68 5.82 0.79
CA GLN A 36 24.03 6.03 -0.63
C GLN A 36 24.66 7.42 -0.86
N ASN A 37 24.30 8.41 -0.03
CA ASN A 37 24.88 9.74 -0.09
C ASN A 37 26.33 9.81 0.41
N ARG A 38 26.86 8.74 1.03
CA ARG A 38 28.21 8.76 1.63
C ARG A 38 29.29 8.14 0.75
N ARG A 39 29.08 7.01 0.05
CA ARG A 39 30.03 6.42 -0.94
C ARG A 39 29.30 5.48 -1.92
N ARG A 40 29.46 5.67 -3.24
CA ARG A 40 28.94 4.75 -4.27
C ARG A 40 29.81 3.49 -4.32
N SER A 41 29.31 2.36 -3.82
CA SER A 41 29.96 1.04 -3.91
C SER A 41 29.16 0.11 -4.85
N PRO A 42 29.80 -0.58 -5.82
CA PRO A 42 29.13 -1.51 -6.74
C PRO A 42 28.32 -2.60 -6.02
N THR A 43 28.90 -3.18 -4.97
CA THR A 43 28.32 -4.25 -4.15
C THR A 43 27.04 -3.80 -3.44
N ARG A 44 26.92 -2.52 -3.08
CA ARG A 44 25.72 -1.98 -2.43
C ARG A 44 24.56 -1.80 -3.41
N SER A 45 24.84 -1.36 -4.63
CA SER A 45 23.85 -1.24 -5.71
C SER A 45 23.25 -2.59 -6.07
N GLU A 46 24.06 -3.65 -6.04
CA GLU A 46 23.59 -5.03 -6.21
C GLU A 46 22.68 -5.48 -5.07
N ARG A 47 23.04 -5.20 -3.81
CA ARG A 47 22.17 -5.48 -2.65
C ARG A 47 20.84 -4.75 -2.73
N ILE A 48 20.83 -3.49 -3.15
CA ILE A 48 19.58 -2.73 -3.39
C ILE A 48 18.72 -3.44 -4.45
N ARG A 49 19.31 -3.83 -5.58
CA ARG A 49 18.61 -4.56 -6.65
C ARG A 49 18.10 -5.93 -6.18
N GLN A 50 18.85 -6.61 -5.31
CA GLN A 50 18.45 -7.88 -4.72
C GLN A 50 17.25 -7.71 -3.77
N VAL A 51 17.30 -6.74 -2.86
CA VAL A 51 16.18 -6.43 -1.95
C VAL A 51 14.92 -6.04 -2.73
N GLN A 52 15.06 -5.25 -3.80
CA GLN A 52 13.93 -4.90 -4.68
C GLN A 52 13.34 -6.13 -5.38
N ARG A 53 14.17 -7.06 -5.86
CA ARG A 53 13.70 -8.32 -6.45
C ARG A 53 12.94 -9.17 -5.43
N LEU A 54 13.44 -9.28 -4.21
CA LEU A 54 12.76 -10.01 -3.12
C LEU A 54 11.38 -9.42 -2.81
N ILE A 55 11.25 -8.09 -2.75
CA ILE A 55 9.95 -7.43 -2.54
C ILE A 55 8.97 -7.80 -3.67
N ARG A 56 9.42 -7.77 -4.94
CA ARG A 56 8.57 -8.16 -6.08
C ARG A 56 8.18 -9.64 -6.05
N GLN A 57 9.05 -10.51 -5.56
CA GLN A 57 8.73 -11.94 -5.38
C GLN A 57 7.68 -12.14 -4.27
N LEU A 58 7.73 -11.37 -3.19
CA LEU A 58 6.68 -11.38 -2.18
C LEU A 58 5.34 -10.92 -2.77
N ASP A 59 5.35 -9.97 -3.70
CA ASP A 59 4.12 -9.53 -4.37
C ASP A 59 3.49 -10.59 -5.26
N SER A 60 4.29 -11.40 -5.95
CA SER A 60 3.75 -12.54 -6.71
C SER A 60 3.17 -13.61 -5.78
N GLN A 61 3.84 -13.90 -4.65
CA GLN A 61 3.33 -14.85 -3.67
C GLN A 61 2.03 -14.36 -3.02
N PHE A 62 1.99 -13.08 -2.63
CA PHE A 62 0.82 -12.46 -2.02
C PHE A 62 -0.38 -12.41 -2.96
N ARG A 63 -0.17 -12.14 -4.25
CA ARG A 63 -1.24 -12.20 -5.26
C ARG A 63 -1.79 -13.60 -5.44
N GLN A 64 -0.93 -14.62 -5.51
CA GLN A 64 -1.36 -16.02 -5.65
C GLN A 64 -2.16 -16.51 -4.43
N ILE A 65 -1.80 -16.08 -3.22
CA ILE A 65 -2.54 -16.41 -1.99
C ILE A 65 -3.87 -15.64 -1.94
N SER A 66 -3.84 -14.35 -2.29
CA SER A 66 -5.03 -13.50 -2.29
C SER A 66 -6.08 -13.98 -3.30
N ASP A 67 -5.67 -14.62 -4.40
CA ASP A 67 -6.57 -15.11 -5.46
C ASP A 67 -7.53 -16.19 -4.95
N GLN A 68 -7.12 -16.95 -3.92
CA GLN A 68 -8.01 -17.91 -3.25
C GLN A 68 -9.05 -17.23 -2.33
N ASP A 69 -8.74 -16.06 -1.76
CA ASP A 69 -9.64 -15.23 -0.94
C ASP A 69 -10.41 -14.15 -1.75
N LEU A 70 -10.19 -14.07 -3.07
CA LEU A 70 -10.69 -13.01 -3.97
C LEU A 70 -12.05 -13.32 -4.61
N LYS A 71 -12.63 -14.51 -4.39
CA LYS A 71 -13.99 -14.83 -4.88
C LYS A 71 -15.09 -13.95 -4.27
N LYS A 72 -14.80 -13.25 -3.18
CA LYS A 72 -15.70 -12.23 -2.62
C LYS A 72 -15.24 -10.85 -3.08
N PRO A 73 -16.08 -10.07 -3.79
CA PRO A 73 -15.75 -8.69 -4.13
C PRO A 73 -15.55 -7.91 -2.82
N VAL A 74 -14.32 -7.49 -2.54
CA VAL A 74 -14.07 -6.59 -1.42
C VAL A 74 -14.62 -5.22 -1.81
N ARG A 75 -15.59 -4.77 -1.04
CA ARG A 75 -16.29 -3.49 -1.23
C ARG A 75 -16.15 -2.70 0.06
N VAL A 76 -16.13 -1.37 -0.08
CA VAL A 76 -16.34 -0.48 1.06
C VAL A 76 -17.78 0.00 0.95
N ASN A 77 -18.58 -0.27 1.98
CA ASN A 77 -20.01 0.03 1.96
C ASN A 77 -20.24 1.53 1.68
N GLY A 78 -21.12 1.85 0.73
CA GLY A 78 -21.43 3.22 0.33
C GLY A 78 -20.46 3.86 -0.67
N PHE A 79 -19.47 3.10 -1.16
CA PHE A 79 -18.49 3.58 -2.13
C PHE A 79 -18.32 2.63 -3.32
N THR A 80 -18.21 3.22 -4.50
CA THR A 80 -17.85 2.54 -5.74
C THR A 80 -16.48 3.03 -6.17
N PHE A 81 -15.55 2.11 -6.37
CA PHE A 81 -14.18 2.45 -6.77
C PHE A 81 -13.94 2.14 -8.26
N PRO A 82 -13.05 2.89 -8.94
CA PRO A 82 -12.33 4.06 -8.43
C PRO A 82 -13.27 5.26 -8.20
N LEU A 83 -13.01 6.06 -7.16
CA LEU A 83 -13.77 7.27 -6.90
C LEU A 83 -13.48 8.27 -8.01
N SER A 84 -14.54 8.82 -8.60
CA SER A 84 -14.46 9.64 -9.81
C SER A 84 -14.53 11.14 -9.57
N CYS A 85 -14.84 11.58 -8.35
CA CYS A 85 -14.96 13.01 -8.00
C CYS A 85 -14.40 13.32 -6.61
N GLU A 86 -14.12 14.60 -6.39
CA GLU A 86 -13.57 15.17 -5.15
C GLU A 86 -14.49 14.90 -3.94
N GLU A 87 -15.80 15.10 -4.11
CA GLU A 87 -16.79 14.91 -3.05
C GLU A 87 -16.82 13.45 -2.56
N GLY A 88 -16.53 12.50 -3.45
CA GLY A 88 -16.40 11.09 -3.11
C GLY A 88 -15.20 10.81 -2.20
N ILE A 89 -14.09 11.52 -2.40
CA ILE A 89 -12.88 11.42 -1.59
C ILE A 89 -13.13 12.00 -0.19
N GLU A 90 -13.70 13.19 -0.12
CA GLU A 90 -14.02 13.86 1.16
C GLU A 90 -15.03 13.06 1.98
N ARG A 91 -16.06 12.50 1.33
CA ARG A 91 -17.03 11.62 1.99
C ARG A 91 -16.37 10.35 2.50
N LEU A 92 -15.45 9.75 1.75
CA LEU A 92 -14.72 8.56 2.18
C LEU A 92 -13.87 8.87 3.41
N GLU A 93 -13.12 9.97 3.39
CA GLU A 93 -12.29 10.40 4.51
C GLU A 93 -13.12 10.60 5.78
N LEU A 94 -14.21 11.36 5.69
CA LEU A 94 -15.10 11.62 6.82
C LEU A 94 -15.73 10.33 7.37
N MET A 95 -16.10 9.38 6.50
CA MET A 95 -16.65 8.09 6.92
C MET A 95 -15.61 7.19 7.58
N VAL A 96 -14.38 7.17 7.09
CA VAL A 96 -13.27 6.42 7.69
C VAL A 96 -12.91 6.96 9.08
N GLN A 97 -12.94 8.28 9.26
CA GLN A 97 -12.70 8.91 10.56
C GLN A 97 -13.79 8.60 11.58
N ARG A 98 -15.06 8.57 11.15
CA ARG A 98 -16.22 8.40 12.05
C ARG A 98 -16.63 6.95 12.27
N ASN A 99 -16.32 6.05 11.33
CA ASN A 99 -16.80 4.67 11.35
C ASN A 99 -15.63 3.67 11.25
N PRO A 100 -15.23 3.03 12.36
CA PRO A 100 -14.16 2.03 12.38
C PRO A 100 -14.39 0.85 11.42
N SER A 101 -15.64 0.46 11.16
CA SER A 101 -15.96 -0.61 10.23
C SER A 101 -15.66 -0.23 8.78
N ILE A 102 -15.99 1.01 8.38
CA ILE A 102 -15.65 1.53 7.04
C ILE A 102 -14.12 1.63 6.90
N ARG A 103 -13.42 2.06 7.96
CA ARG A 103 -11.96 2.07 7.99
C ARG A 103 -11.38 0.67 7.77
N GLU A 104 -11.87 -0.34 8.48
CA GLU A 104 -11.40 -1.72 8.31
C GLU A 104 -11.68 -2.26 6.91
N GLN A 105 -12.86 -1.98 6.35
CA GLN A 105 -13.20 -2.35 4.98
C GLN A 105 -12.26 -1.68 3.97
N LEU A 106 -11.96 -0.40 4.16
CA LEU A 106 -11.02 0.33 3.32
C LEU A 106 -9.60 -0.25 3.46
N VAL A 107 -9.12 -0.52 4.67
CA VAL A 107 -7.80 -1.13 4.90
C VAL A 107 -7.72 -2.49 4.21
N ASN A 108 -8.73 -3.34 4.36
CA ASN A 108 -8.77 -4.65 3.71
C ASN A 108 -8.78 -4.50 2.18
N TYR A 109 -9.57 -3.57 1.66
CA TYR A 109 -9.61 -3.23 0.24
C TYR A 109 -8.26 -2.73 -0.30
N LEU A 110 -7.58 -1.85 0.45
CA LEU A 110 -6.25 -1.34 0.14
C LEU A 110 -5.21 -2.48 0.15
N CYS A 111 -5.23 -3.34 1.18
CA CYS A 111 -4.29 -4.45 1.33
C CYS A 111 -4.37 -5.45 0.16
N LYS A 112 -5.56 -5.73 -0.36
CA LYS A 112 -5.71 -6.65 -1.51
C LYS A 112 -5.26 -6.06 -2.85
N ARG A 113 -5.29 -4.73 -3.00
CA ARG A 113 -4.97 -4.03 -4.26
C ARG A 113 -3.58 -3.38 -4.29
N LYS A 114 -2.91 -3.29 -3.13
CA LYS A 114 -1.59 -2.68 -3.01
C LYS A 114 -0.49 -3.74 -3.06
N SER A 115 0.38 -3.65 -4.06
CA SER A 115 1.65 -4.39 -4.08
C SER A 115 2.57 -3.86 -2.97
N PHE A 116 3.33 -4.72 -2.30
CA PHE A 116 4.41 -4.32 -1.40
C PHE A 116 5.47 -3.49 -2.13
N SER A 117 5.72 -3.74 -3.42
CA SER A 117 6.65 -2.94 -4.23
C SER A 117 6.16 -1.54 -4.56
N ASP A 118 4.85 -1.28 -4.51
CA ASP A 118 4.28 -0.03 -5.00
C ASP A 118 4.42 1.11 -3.99
N SER A 119 4.84 2.27 -4.51
CA SER A 119 4.72 3.52 -3.77
C SER A 119 3.24 3.80 -3.47
N VAL A 120 2.97 4.56 -2.40
CA VAL A 120 1.61 5.01 -2.09
C VAL A 120 1.03 5.78 -3.29
N GLU A 121 1.85 6.61 -3.93
CA GLU A 121 1.50 7.37 -5.14
C GLU A 121 0.96 6.49 -6.28
N LYS A 122 1.67 5.39 -6.61
CA LYS A 122 1.25 4.46 -7.66
C LYS A 122 -0.05 3.74 -7.34
N CYS A 123 -0.39 3.63 -6.07
CA CYS A 123 -1.63 2.96 -5.65
C CYS A 123 -2.85 3.85 -5.86
N PHE A 124 -2.71 5.18 -5.92
CA PHE A 124 -3.86 6.08 -6.05
C PHE A 124 -4.68 5.81 -7.31
N GLY A 125 -4.04 5.46 -8.43
CA GLY A 125 -4.76 5.10 -9.67
C GLY A 125 -5.65 3.85 -9.54
N ASN A 126 -5.48 3.04 -8.50
CA ASN A 126 -6.35 1.90 -8.21
C ASN A 126 -7.62 2.29 -7.42
N PHE A 127 -7.66 3.52 -6.89
CA PHE A 127 -8.65 4.00 -5.93
C PHE A 127 -9.36 5.28 -6.36
N PHE A 128 -8.70 6.12 -7.16
CA PHE A 128 -9.18 7.41 -7.60
C PHE A 128 -8.93 7.55 -9.10
N THR A 129 -9.87 8.12 -9.84
CA THR A 129 -9.65 8.49 -11.23
C THR A 129 -8.75 9.72 -11.31
N ASP A 130 -8.12 9.94 -12.46
CA ASP A 130 -7.32 11.15 -12.70
C ASP A 130 -8.17 12.42 -12.52
N GLU A 131 -9.46 12.38 -12.92
CA GLU A 131 -10.42 13.46 -12.73
C GLU A 131 -10.67 13.79 -11.26
N ALA A 132 -10.88 12.77 -10.41
CA ALA A 132 -11.03 12.94 -8.96
C ALA A 132 -9.79 13.57 -8.32
N MET A 133 -8.62 13.32 -8.90
CA MET A 133 -7.32 13.73 -8.40
C MET A 133 -6.86 15.09 -8.97
N LEU A 134 -7.59 15.72 -9.89
CA LEU A 134 -7.18 16.98 -10.53
C LEU A 134 -6.85 18.10 -9.51
N ARG A 135 -7.62 18.17 -8.43
CA ARG A 135 -7.48 19.16 -7.35
C ARG A 135 -6.59 18.69 -6.20
N TYR A 136 -6.04 17.48 -6.29
CA TYR A 136 -5.18 16.88 -5.29
C TYR A 136 -3.77 16.70 -5.83
N ASN A 137 -2.78 16.80 -4.95
CA ASN A 137 -1.46 16.27 -5.22
C ASN A 137 -0.81 15.80 -3.92
N TRP A 138 0.24 15.00 -4.03
CA TRP A 138 0.89 14.43 -2.83
C TRP A 138 1.36 15.51 -1.86
N ARG A 139 2.00 16.58 -2.34
CA ARG A 139 2.67 17.58 -1.48
C ARG A 139 1.84 18.82 -1.14
N GLY A 140 0.65 19.00 -1.69
CA GLY A 140 -0.11 20.26 -1.65
C GLY A 140 0.49 21.38 -2.49
N LEU A 141 1.53 21.09 -3.29
CA LEU A 141 2.33 22.10 -3.97
C LEU A 141 2.16 21.93 -5.48
N ASP A 142 1.41 22.82 -6.11
CA ASP A 142 1.63 23.13 -7.50
C ASP A 142 1.63 24.64 -7.71
N ARG A 143 2.34 25.07 -8.75
CA ARG A 143 2.73 26.45 -9.10
C ARG A 143 1.66 27.50 -8.72
N ASP A 144 2.13 28.68 -8.32
CA ASP A 144 1.46 29.88 -7.74
C ASP A 144 0.02 30.27 -8.18
N GLN A 145 -0.61 29.56 -9.11
CA GLN A 145 -1.91 29.88 -9.68
C GLN A 145 -3.04 28.90 -9.31
N CYS A 146 -2.76 27.69 -8.79
CA CYS A 146 -3.81 26.75 -8.34
C CYS A 146 -3.36 25.92 -7.11
N PRO A 147 -3.69 26.31 -5.87
CA PRO A 147 -3.38 25.49 -4.70
C PRO A 147 -4.17 24.18 -4.76
N ARG A 148 -3.45 23.05 -4.89
CA ARG A 148 -4.04 21.71 -4.81
C ARG A 148 -4.03 21.22 -3.36
N LYS A 149 -5.04 20.44 -2.98
CA LYS A 149 -5.13 19.83 -1.65
C LYS A 149 -4.01 18.80 -1.47
N ALA A 150 -3.28 18.94 -0.37
CA ALA A 150 -2.21 18.02 -0.02
C ALA A 150 -2.77 16.66 0.41
N MET A 151 -2.26 15.59 -0.16
CA MET A 151 -2.54 14.22 0.28
C MET A 151 -1.55 13.70 1.34
N MET A 152 -0.63 14.55 1.79
CA MET A 152 0.20 14.29 2.96
C MET A 152 -0.58 14.70 4.20
N ASN A 153 -0.54 13.87 5.25
CA ASN A 153 -1.27 13.97 6.54
C ASN A 153 -2.63 13.27 6.62
N TYR A 154 -3.03 12.48 5.62
CA TYR A 154 -4.14 11.55 5.83
C TYR A 154 -3.78 10.60 6.98
N SER A 155 -4.59 10.63 8.03
CA SER A 155 -4.53 9.69 9.14
C SER A 155 -5.14 8.38 8.64
N ILE A 156 -4.32 7.50 8.10
CA ILE A 156 -4.72 6.12 7.76
C ILE A 156 -4.25 5.20 8.88
#